data_AF-A0A7S0JH85-F1
#
_entry.id   AF-A0A7S0JH85-F1
#
_cell.length_a   1.000
_cell.length_b   1.000
_cell.length_c   1.000
_cell.angle_alpha   90.00
_cell.angle_beta   90.00
_cell.angle_gamma   90.00
#
_symmetry.space_group_name_H-M   'P 1'
#
loop_
_entity.id
_entity.type
_entity.pdbx_description
1 polymer ?
#
loop_
_entity_poly.entity_id
_entity_poly.type
_entity_poly.pdbx_seq_one_letter_code
_entity_poly.pdbx_strand_id
1 'polypeptide(L)'
;RHSTSRSLCLVDEFGKGTNAQDGISMLHACLNHFLGRGDECPIVLACTHFTELLRIPGFKRQPQLALSTMQVMQQKADGDDETNLDDTVFLYRAQPGESTDAFGWACALMG
;
A
#
# COMPACT_ATOMS: atom_id res chain seq x y z
N ARG A 1 -19.13 -6.29 -9.24
CA ARG A 1 -20.45 -6.97 -9.34
C ARG A 1 -20.36 -8.50 -9.49
N HIS A 2 -19.30 -9.07 -10.09
CA HIS A 2 -19.16 -10.54 -10.25
C HIS A 2 -18.37 -11.26 -9.14
N SER A 3 -17.84 -10.51 -8.16
CA SER A 3 -17.04 -11.06 -7.07
C SER A 3 -17.92 -11.73 -6.00
N THR A 4 -17.56 -12.97 -5.66
CA THR A 4 -18.14 -13.83 -4.61
C THR A 4 -17.12 -14.08 -3.51
N SER A 5 -17.51 -14.71 -2.40
CA SER A 5 -16.59 -15.10 -1.31
C SER A 5 -15.43 -16.02 -1.75
N ARG A 6 -15.57 -16.73 -2.88
CA ARG A 6 -14.52 -17.59 -3.45
C ARG A 6 -13.69 -16.90 -4.54
N SER A 7 -13.87 -15.60 -4.74
CA SER A 7 -13.11 -14.83 -5.71
C SER A 7 -11.80 -14.31 -5.10
N LEU A 8 -10.75 -14.23 -5.92
CA LEU A 8 -9.57 -13.41 -5.65
C LEU A 8 -9.73 -12.08 -6.40
N CYS A 9 -9.65 -10.97 -5.69
CA CYS A 9 -9.75 -9.63 -6.27
C CYS A 9 -8.41 -8.93 -6.16
N LEU A 10 -7.83 -8.56 -7.31
CA LEU A 10 -6.61 -7.78 -7.40
C LEU A 10 -6.99 -6.34 -7.76
N VAL A 11 -6.62 -5.39 -6.90
CA VAL A 11 -6.82 -3.96 -7.10
C VAL A 11 -5.44 -3.33 -7.17
N ASP A 12 -5.08 -2.81 -8.33
CA ASP A 12 -3.79 -2.15 -8.53
C ASP A 12 -4.00 -0.72 -9.04
N GLU A 13 -3.25 0.22 -8.48
CA GLU A 13 -3.21 1.64 -8.86
C GLU A 13 -4.59 2.27 -9.15
N PHE A 14 -5.51 2.04 -8.23
CA PHE A 14 -6.90 2.48 -8.33
C PHE A 14 -7.01 4.02 -8.39
N GLY A 15 -7.78 4.54 -9.35
CA GLY A 15 -8.00 5.99 -9.48
C GLY A 15 -6.94 6.75 -10.28
N LYS A 16 -6.04 6.07 -11.00
CA LYS A 16 -5.16 6.70 -11.99
C LYS A 16 -5.93 7.65 -12.91
N GLY A 17 -5.43 8.88 -13.06
CA GLY A 17 -6.06 9.92 -13.90
C GLY A 17 -7.15 10.75 -13.21
N THR A 18 -7.42 10.51 -11.93
CA THR A 18 -8.33 11.34 -11.10
C THR A 18 -7.54 12.17 -10.11
N ASN A 19 -8.14 13.21 -9.51
CA ASN A 19 -7.53 13.92 -8.39
C ASN A 19 -7.23 12.95 -7.22
N ALA A 20 -6.15 13.18 -6.48
CA ALA A 20 -5.70 12.31 -5.40
C ALA A 20 -6.80 12.09 -4.34
N GLN A 21 -7.54 13.13 -3.97
CA GLN A 21 -8.63 13.04 -2.99
C GLN A 21 -9.77 12.12 -3.47
N ASP A 22 -10.11 12.19 -4.75
CA ASP A 22 -11.14 11.32 -5.34
C ASP A 22 -10.63 9.88 -5.41
N GLY A 23 -9.36 9.67 -5.78
CA GLY A 23 -8.71 8.37 -5.79
C GLY A 23 -8.72 7.70 -4.40
N ILE A 24 -8.33 8.43 -3.36
CA ILE A 24 -8.40 7.97 -1.96
C ILE A 24 -9.84 7.61 -1.58
N SER A 25 -10.79 8.50 -1.86
CA SER A 25 -12.20 8.31 -1.50
C SER A 25 -12.81 7.09 -2.19
N MET A 26 -12.50 6.90 -3.47
CA MET A 26 -12.99 5.77 -4.25
C MET A 26 -12.38 4.45 -3.77
N LEU A 27 -11.07 4.44 -3.48
CA LEU A 27 -10.39 3.25 -2.94
C LEU A 27 -10.94 2.89 -1.55
N HIS A 28 -11.10 3.89 -0.67
CA HIS A 28 -11.70 3.72 0.64
C HIS A 28 -13.11 3.12 0.57
N ALA A 29 -13.96 3.67 -0.31
CA ALA A 29 -15.30 3.14 -0.53
C ALA A 29 -15.28 1.71 -1.07
N CYS A 30 -14.37 1.41 -2.01
CA CYS A 30 -14.20 0.08 -2.58
C CYS A 30 -13.80 -0.96 -1.53
N LEU A 31 -12.79 -0.66 -0.71
CA LEU A 31 -12.32 -1.57 0.34
C LEU A 31 -13.37 -1.76 1.44
N ASN A 32 -14.04 -0.69 1.87
CA ASN A 32 -15.16 -0.81 2.82
C ASN A 32 -16.31 -1.62 2.25
N HIS A 33 -16.58 -1.54 0.95
CA HIS A 33 -17.59 -2.38 0.31
C HIS A 33 -17.25 -3.87 0.37
N PHE A 34 -15.97 -4.25 0.33
CA PHE A 34 -15.55 -5.63 0.51
C PHE A 34 -15.58 -6.04 1.98
N LEU A 35 -14.98 -5.24 2.86
CA LEU A 35 -14.95 -5.49 4.31
C LEU A 35 -16.36 -5.60 4.91
N GLY A 36 -17.30 -4.78 4.43
CA GLY A 36 -18.70 -4.81 4.85
C GLY A 36 -19.46 -6.11 4.49
N ARG A 37 -18.87 -7.01 3.71
CA ARG A 37 -19.45 -8.34 3.44
C ARG A 37 -19.19 -9.36 4.54
N GLY A 38 -18.35 -9.04 5.54
CA GLY A 38 -18.05 -9.94 6.65
C GLY A 38 -17.47 -11.27 6.18
N ASP A 39 -18.12 -12.37 6.52
CA ASP A 39 -17.67 -13.72 6.15
C ASP A 39 -17.76 -14.00 4.64
N GLU A 40 -18.55 -13.21 3.90
CA GLU A 40 -18.64 -13.29 2.44
C GLU A 40 -17.62 -12.38 1.72
N CYS A 41 -16.67 -11.80 2.45
CA CYS A 41 -15.60 -11.00 1.88
C CYS A 41 -14.65 -11.91 1.06
N PRO A 42 -14.40 -11.60 -0.23
CA PRO A 42 -13.38 -12.29 -1.00
C PRO A 42 -11.98 -12.03 -0.46
N ILE A 43 -10.99 -12.79 -0.91
CA ILE A 43 -9.60 -12.40 -0.76
C ILE A 43 -9.34 -11.18 -1.65
N VAL A 44 -8.95 -10.06 -1.06
CA VAL A 44 -8.63 -8.83 -1.76
C VAL A 44 -7.16 -8.48 -1.54
N LEU A 45 -6.39 -8.36 -2.63
CA LEU A 45 -5.07 -7.76 -2.62
C LEU A 45 -5.16 -6.37 -3.25
N ALA A 46 -4.89 -5.34 -2.47
CA ALA A 46 -4.93 -3.95 -2.92
C ALA A 46 -3.54 -3.31 -2.82
N CYS A 47 -3.00 -2.92 -3.97
CA CYS A 47 -1.74 -2.19 -4.10
C CYS A 47 -2.05 -0.71 -4.34
N THR A 48 -1.50 0.18 -3.52
CA THR A 48 -1.74 1.61 -3.63
C THR A 48 -0.58 2.44 -3.12
N HIS A 49 -0.42 3.65 -3.68
CA HIS A 49 0.46 4.69 -3.16
C HIS A 49 -0.25 5.64 -2.18
N PHE A 50 -1.56 5.51 -1.99
CA PHE A 50 -2.36 6.36 -1.12
C PHE A 50 -2.23 5.97 0.35
N THR A 51 -1.07 6.26 0.94
CA THR A 51 -0.81 6.02 2.37
C THR A 51 -1.75 6.84 3.28
N GLU A 52 -2.33 7.93 2.78
CA GLU A 52 -3.32 8.75 3.47
C GLU A 52 -4.59 7.98 3.83
N LEU A 53 -4.93 6.95 3.05
CA LEU A 53 -6.02 6.02 3.35
C LEU A 53 -5.90 5.44 4.77
N LEU A 54 -4.67 5.17 5.18
CA LEU A 54 -4.35 4.58 6.47
C LEU A 54 -4.55 5.57 7.65
N ARG A 55 -4.61 6.87 7.37
CA ARG A 55 -4.89 7.91 8.37
C ARG A 55 -6.39 8.09 8.63
N ILE A 56 -7.26 7.46 7.84
CA ILE A 56 -8.70 7.53 8.04
C ILE A 56 -9.08 6.83 9.37
N PRO A 57 -9.77 7.52 10.30
CA PRO A 57 -10.14 6.94 11.58
C PRO A 57 -10.93 5.64 11.43
N GLY A 58 -10.48 4.59 12.14
CA GLY A 58 -11.14 3.29 12.15
C GLY A 58 -10.81 2.36 10.97
N PHE A 59 -10.15 2.85 9.93
CA PHE A 59 -9.79 2.02 8.77
C PHE A 59 -8.77 0.93 9.14
N LYS A 60 -7.69 1.29 9.84
CA LYS A 60 -6.68 0.32 10.31
C LYS A 60 -7.16 -0.69 11.35
N ARG A 61 -8.31 -0.44 12.01
CA ARG A 61 -8.80 -1.26 13.13
C ARG A 61 -9.67 -2.44 12.67
N GLN A 62 -9.76 -2.66 11.36
CA GLN A 62 -10.57 -3.73 10.79
C GLN A 62 -9.85 -5.07 10.96
N PRO A 63 -10.46 -6.08 11.60
CA PRO A 63 -9.80 -7.36 11.90
C PRO A 63 -9.43 -8.16 10.63
N GLN A 64 -10.11 -7.89 9.52
CA GLN A 64 -9.88 -8.54 8.23
C GLN A 64 -8.86 -7.79 7.35
N LEU A 65 -8.33 -6.65 7.82
CA LEU A 65 -7.37 -5.84 7.08
C LEU A 65 -5.95 -6.14 7.56
N ALA A 66 -5.12 -6.66 6.65
CA ALA A 66 -3.68 -6.80 6.87
C ALA A 66 -2.92 -5.82 5.98
N LEU A 67 -1.89 -5.19 6.54
CA LEU A 67 -1.01 -4.27 5.83
C LEU A 67 0.31 -4.97 5.52
N SER A 68 0.80 -4.79 4.30
CA SER A 68 2.10 -5.30 3.88
C SER A 68 2.79 -4.28 3.00
N THR A 69 4.12 -4.26 3.07
CA THR A 69 4.99 -3.41 2.26
C THR A 69 6.09 -4.25 1.62
N MET A 70 6.71 -3.73 0.57
CA MET A 70 7.88 -4.36 -0.02
C MET A 70 9.12 -4.01 0.78
N GLN A 71 9.94 -5.02 1.05
CA GLN A 71 11.15 -4.85 1.84
C GLN A 71 12.21 -4.06 1.05
N VAL A 72 12.68 -3.00 1.69
CA VAL A 72 13.81 -2.18 1.23
C VAL A 72 14.86 -2.20 2.33
N MET A 73 16.11 -2.41 1.94
CA MET A 73 17.26 -2.36 2.85
C MET A 73 18.03 -1.08 2.57
N GLN A 74 18.28 -0.30 3.62
CA GLN A 74 19.16 0.86 3.58
C GLN A 74 20.42 0.47 4.36
N GLN A 75 21.59 0.45 3.72
CA GLN A 75 22.84 0.38 4.47
C GLN A 75 23.11 1.77 5.04
N LYS A 76 23.27 1.88 6.36
CA LYS A 76 23.77 3.12 6.96
C LYS A 76 25.29 3.05 6.91
N ALA A 77 25.92 3.90 6.11
CA ALA A 77 27.33 4.21 6.29
C ALA A 77 27.51 4.83 7.69
N ASP A 78 28.59 4.46 8.40
CA ASP A 78 28.98 5.10 9.66
C ASP A 78 29.35 6.57 9.40
N GLY A 79 28.35 7.45 9.43
CA GLY A 79 28.47 8.88 9.22
C GLY A 79 27.07 9.48 9.10
N ASP A 80 26.82 10.58 9.82
CA ASP A 80 25.52 11.26 9.98
C ASP A 80 25.02 11.94 8.70
N ASP A 81 25.01 11.25 7.57
CA ASP A 81 24.46 11.76 6.32
C ASP A 81 23.27 10.89 5.89
N GLU A 82 22.08 11.25 6.39
CA GLU A 82 20.79 10.64 6.02
C GLU A 82 20.46 10.73 4.52
N THR A 83 21.30 11.39 3.73
CA THR A 83 21.10 11.59 2.29
C THR A 83 21.86 10.63 1.38
N ASN A 84 22.63 9.67 1.93
CA ASN A 84 23.40 8.75 1.10
C ASN A 84 22.52 7.66 0.46
N LEU A 85 22.12 7.95 -0.77
CA LEU A 85 21.19 7.20 -1.62
C LEU A 85 21.73 5.88 -2.16
N ASP A 86 23.05 5.78 -2.32
CA ASP A 86 23.74 4.69 -3.01
C ASP A 86 23.57 3.32 -2.30
N ASP A 87 23.05 3.34 -1.07
CA ASP A 87 22.93 2.19 -0.19
C ASP A 87 21.49 1.60 -0.14
N THR A 88 20.59 2.04 -1.02
CA THR A 88 19.20 1.54 -1.07
C THR A 88 19.08 0.30 -1.96
N VAL A 89 18.71 -0.84 -1.38
CA VAL A 89 18.52 -2.11 -2.08
C VAL A 89 17.06 -2.58 -1.99
N PHE A 90 16.43 -2.80 -3.14
CA PHE A 90 15.08 -3.36 -3.25
C PHE A 90 15.16 -4.89 -3.20
N LEU A 91 14.56 -5.50 -2.16
CA LEU A 91 14.63 -6.94 -1.94
C LEU A 91 13.45 -7.72 -2.56
N TYR A 92 12.46 -7.02 -3.12
CA TYR A 92 11.27 -7.58 -3.77
C TYR A 92 10.52 -8.63 -2.94
N ARG A 93 10.59 -8.50 -1.62
CA ARG A 93 9.94 -9.41 -0.66
C ARG A 93 8.82 -8.66 0.05
N ALA A 94 7.60 -9.20 0.01
CA ALA A 94 6.50 -8.68 0.82
C ALA A 94 6.74 -9.00 2.31
N GLN A 95 6.60 -8.00 3.17
CA GLN A 95 6.67 -8.12 4.62
C GLN A 95 5.45 -7.44 5.28
N PRO A 96 4.98 -7.93 6.44
CA PRO A 96 3.94 -7.24 7.20
C PRO A 96 4.36 -5.82 7.60
N GLY A 97 3.44 -4.88 7.51
CA GLY A 97 3.67 -3.49 7.90
C GLY A 97 3.24 -2.48 6.84
N GLU A 98 3.57 -1.22 7.11
CA GLU A 98 3.27 -0.08 6.25
C GLU A 98 4.58 0.45 5.68
N SER A 99 4.55 1.02 4.47
CA SER A 99 5.69 1.79 4.00
C SER A 99 5.78 3.08 4.78
N THR A 100 6.90 3.31 5.47
CA THR A 100 7.18 4.55 6.20
C THR A 100 7.75 5.63 5.31
N ASP A 101 8.42 5.23 4.23
CA ASP A 101 9.20 6.11 3.37
C ASP A 101 8.69 6.07 1.93
N ALA A 102 8.81 7.19 1.24
CA ALA A 102 8.67 7.23 -0.21
C ALA A 102 9.99 6.72 -0.80
N PHE A 103 10.03 5.57 -1.47
CA PHE A 103 11.24 5.10 -2.17
C PHE A 103 11.25 5.44 -3.67
N GLY A 104 10.20 6.11 -4.17
CA GLY A 104 10.08 6.48 -5.58
C GLY A 104 11.16 7.46 -6.06
N TRP A 105 11.65 8.33 -5.18
CA TRP A 105 12.75 9.25 -5.50
C TRP A 105 14.09 8.52 -5.69
N ALA A 106 14.37 7.47 -4.90
CA ALA A 106 15.56 6.64 -5.08
C ALA A 106 15.55 5.98 -6.46
N CYS A 107 14.39 5.48 -6.92
CA CYS A 107 14.25 4.95 -8.28
C CYS A 107 14.51 5.99 -9.37
N ALA A 108 14.10 7.25 -9.18
CA ALA A 108 14.26 8.31 -10.15
C ALA A 108 15.71 8.77 -10.31
N LEU A 109 16.54 8.62 -9.27
CA LEU A 109 17.94 9.03 -9.27
C LEU A 109 18.90 7.94 -9.79
N MET A 110 18.47 6.69 -9.83
CA MET A 110 19.25 5.56 -10.37
C MET A 110 19.14 5.37 -11.89
N GLY A 111 18.33 6.18 -12.59
CA GLY A 111 18.12 6.10 -14.05
C GLY A 111 18.79 7.22 -14.80
#